data_AF-A0A957RXE1-F1
#
_entry.id   AF-A0A957RXE1-F1
#
_cell.length_a   1.000
_cell.length_b   1.000
_cell.length_c   1.000
_cell.angle_alpha   90.00
_cell.angle_beta   90.00
_cell.angle_gamma   90.00
#
_symmetry.space_group_name_H-M   'P 1'
#
loop_
_entity.id
_entity.type
_entity.pdbx_description
1 polymer ?
#
loop_
_entity_poly.entity_id
_entity_poly.type
_entity_poly.pdbx_seq_one_letter_code
_entity_poly.pdbx_strand_id
1 'polypeptide(L)'
;MSADFPLVLIRGAGDLASGIALRLHRCGFPVVMTEIAQPLAVRRTVAFAQAVFDGACTVEEVTGRRCTIDEAPAVVAAGEVAVIVDPAGNAIAALKPPVVVDAIMAKRNTGTRITDAPLVVALGPGFTAGVD
;
A
#
# COMPACT_ATOMS: atom_id res chain seq x y z
N MET A 1 7.85 -23.97 4.16
CA MET A 1 6.40 -23.81 3.91
C MET A 1 6.23 -22.58 3.04
N SER A 2 6.25 -22.71 1.72
CA SER A 2 5.87 -21.61 0.81
C SER A 2 4.39 -21.76 0.55
N ALA A 3 3.58 -21.16 1.41
CA ALA A 3 2.27 -20.72 0.94
C ALA A 3 2.55 -19.33 0.38
N ASP A 4 2.53 -19.18 -0.95
CA ASP A 4 2.71 -17.89 -1.58
C ASP A 4 1.49 -17.03 -1.20
N PHE A 5 1.64 -16.20 -0.17
CA PHE A 5 0.60 -15.31 0.26
C PHE A 5 0.25 -14.34 -0.88
N PRO A 6 -1.04 -13.98 -1.05
CA PRO A 6 -1.47 -13.09 -2.12
C PRO A 6 -0.85 -11.70 -1.97
N LEU A 7 -0.50 -11.07 -3.10
CA LEU A 7 -0.04 -9.67 -3.12
C LEU A 7 -1.15 -8.75 -2.61
N VAL A 8 -0.79 -7.88 -1.67
CA VAL A 8 -1.69 -6.85 -1.14
C VAL A 8 -1.20 -5.49 -1.61
N LEU A 9 -2.06 -4.76 -2.33
CA LEU A 9 -1.83 -3.36 -2.66
C LEU A 9 -2.58 -2.48 -1.67
N ILE A 10 -1.86 -1.61 -0.96
CA ILE A 10 -2.42 -0.66 -0.01
C ILE A 10 -2.40 0.72 -0.65
N ARG A 11 -3.57 1.37 -0.76
CA ARG A 11 -3.67 2.77 -1.16
C ARG A 11 -3.36 3.67 0.03
N GLY A 12 -2.41 4.58 -0.16
CA GLY A 12 -1.85 5.43 0.88
C GLY A 12 -0.68 4.76 1.60
N ALA A 13 0.29 5.56 2.04
CA ALA A 13 1.47 5.14 2.81
C ALA A 13 1.64 5.94 4.11
N GLY A 14 0.55 6.56 4.60
CA GLY A 14 0.49 7.23 5.90
C GLY A 14 0.64 6.29 7.10
N ASP A 15 0.47 6.82 8.31
CA ASP A 15 0.65 6.10 9.57
C ASP A 15 -0.28 4.89 9.73
N LEU A 16 -1.58 5.06 9.45
CA LEU A 16 -2.56 3.95 9.49
C LEU A 16 -2.21 2.87 8.45
N ALA A 17 -1.90 3.29 7.22
CA ALA A 17 -1.52 2.38 6.15
C ALA A 17 -0.25 1.58 6.50
N SER A 18 0.71 2.22 7.16
CA SER A 18 1.97 1.61 7.56
C SER A 18 1.77 0.55 8.65
N GLY A 19 0.83 0.76 9.58
CA GLY A 19 0.44 -0.28 10.54
C GLY A 19 -0.12 -1.55 9.89
N ILE A 20 -0.92 -1.38 8.83
CA ILE A 20 -1.45 -2.50 8.03
C ILE A 20 -0.32 -3.21 7.30
N ALA A 21 0.52 -2.44 6.60
CA ALA A 21 1.68 -2.97 5.87
C ALA A 21 2.59 -3.79 6.78
N LEU A 22 2.93 -3.28 7.97
CA LEU A 22 3.72 -3.99 8.97
C LEU A 22 3.07 -5.31 9.37
N ARG A 23 1.77 -5.31 9.68
CA ARG A 23 1.06 -6.52 10.10
C ARG A 23 1.04 -7.58 9.00
N LEU A 24 0.75 -7.18 7.77
CA LEU A 24 0.71 -8.08 6.62
C LEU A 24 2.10 -8.63 6.28
N HIS A 25 3.11 -7.76 6.23
CA HIS A 25 4.49 -8.14 5.96
C HIS A 25 5.02 -9.14 6.99
N ARG A 26 4.78 -8.90 8.29
CA ARG A 26 5.13 -9.83 9.38
C ARG A 26 4.42 -11.19 9.27
N CYS A 27 3.24 -11.24 8.63
CA CYS A 27 2.54 -12.48 8.34
C CYS A 27 3.05 -13.18 7.08
N GLY A 28 4.00 -12.59 6.35
CA GLY A 28 4.58 -13.13 5.12
C GLY A 28 3.88 -12.68 3.84
N PHE A 29 2.95 -11.72 3.91
CA PHE A 29 2.30 -11.22 2.70
C PHE A 29 3.27 -10.32 1.90
N PRO A 30 3.31 -10.46 0.57
CA PRO A 30 3.92 -9.46 -0.29
C PRO A 30 3.09 -8.17 -0.26
N VAL A 31 3.74 -7.03 -0.01
CA VAL A 31 3.06 -5.73 0.17
C VAL A 31 3.60 -4.68 -0.79
N VAL A 32 2.68 -4.06 -1.53
CA VAL A 32 2.90 -2.84 -2.31
C VAL A 32 2.05 -1.73 -1.72
N MET A 33 2.59 -0.53 -1.60
CA MET A 33 1.87 0.67 -1.16
C MET A 33 1.93 1.72 -2.26
N THR A 34 0.85 2.48 -2.44
CA THR A 34 0.84 3.66 -3.33
C THR A 34 0.72 4.94 -2.53
N GLU A 35 1.35 6.01 -3.01
CA GLU A 35 1.28 7.33 -2.38
C GLU A 35 1.39 8.44 -3.42
N ILE A 36 0.92 9.64 -3.08
CA ILE A 36 1.12 10.84 -3.91
C ILE A 36 2.56 11.36 -3.82
N ALA A 37 2.98 12.16 -4.79
CA ALA A 37 4.36 12.68 -4.87
C ALA A 37 4.76 13.58 -3.68
N GLN A 38 3.78 14.19 -3.01
CA GLN A 38 3.98 14.99 -1.80
C GLN A 38 3.07 14.47 -0.69
N PRO A 39 3.45 13.39 0.00
CA PRO A 39 2.65 12.80 1.06
C PRO A 39 2.31 13.81 2.16
N LEU A 40 1.09 13.73 2.70
CA LEU A 40 0.62 14.59 3.79
C LEU A 40 0.89 14.01 5.19
N ALA A 41 1.75 12.98 5.28
CA ALA A 41 2.03 12.29 6.52
C ALA A 41 2.64 13.27 7.56
N VAL A 42 1.90 13.53 8.63
CA VAL A 42 2.36 14.38 9.74
C VAL A 42 3.47 13.68 10.52
N ARG A 43 3.27 12.39 10.84
CA ARG A 43 4.21 11.56 11.60
C ARG A 43 5.09 10.75 10.65
N ARG A 44 6.08 11.41 10.06
CA ARG A 44 6.92 10.86 8.99
C ARG A 44 7.79 9.67 9.42
N THR A 45 8.31 9.65 10.65
CA THR A 45 9.22 8.58 11.12
C THR A 45 8.54 7.24 11.35
N VAL A 46 7.20 7.18 11.32
CA VAL A 46 6.41 5.95 11.51
C VAL A 46 5.59 5.61 10.28
N ALA A 47 5.89 6.22 9.12
CA ALA A 47 5.12 6.07 7.90
C ALA A 47 6.03 5.72 6.72
N PHE A 48 5.65 4.70 5.95
CA PHE A 48 6.35 4.33 4.71
C PHE A 48 6.28 5.42 3.63
N ALA A 49 5.37 6.40 3.77
CA ALA A 49 5.37 7.63 2.98
C ALA A 49 6.73 8.35 2.99
N GLN A 50 7.56 8.18 4.03
CA GLN A 50 8.89 8.77 4.07
C GLN A 50 9.81 8.28 2.93
N ALA A 51 9.62 7.04 2.45
CA ALA A 51 10.35 6.52 1.28
C ALA A 51 10.10 7.35 0.01
N VAL A 52 8.96 8.04 -0.09
CA VAL A 52 8.69 8.96 -1.22
C VAL A 52 9.77 10.02 -1.33
N PHE A 53 10.23 10.56 -0.20
CA PHE A 53 11.26 11.59 -0.14
C PHE A 53 12.68 11.02 -0.17
N ASP A 54 12.95 10.03 0.68
CA ASP A 54 14.31 9.57 0.96
C ASP A 54 14.76 8.41 0.05
N GLY A 55 13.85 7.87 -0.77
CA GLY A 55 14.08 6.69 -1.61
C GLY A 55 13.93 5.37 -0.87
N ALA A 56 14.20 5.34 0.43
CA ALA A 56 13.90 4.22 1.33
C ALA A 56 13.68 4.73 2.75
N CYS A 57 12.96 3.97 3.56
CA CYS A 57 12.83 4.21 5.00
C CYS A 57 12.64 2.89 5.73
N THR A 58 12.86 2.90 7.04
CA THR A 58 12.58 1.75 7.90
C THR A 58 11.54 2.16 8.93
N VAL A 59 10.47 1.39 9.03
CA VAL A 59 9.48 1.50 10.11
C VAL A 59 9.60 0.22 10.93
N GLU A 60 9.95 0.35 12.21
CA GLU A 60 10.34 -0.77 13.06
C GLU A 60 11.51 -1.57 12.42
N GLU A 61 11.32 -2.85 12.11
CA GLU A 61 12.29 -3.72 11.44
C GLU A 61 12.08 -3.86 9.92
N VAL A 62 11.04 -3.25 9.37
CA VAL A 62 10.63 -3.44 7.97
C VAL A 62 11.09 -2.26 7.12
N THR A 63 11.82 -2.55 6.06
CA THR A 63 12.25 -1.56 5.07
C THR A 63 11.18 -1.38 4.00
N GLY A 64 10.81 -0.12 3.76
CA GLY A 64 10.03 0.31 2.62
C GLY A 64 10.91 1.04 1.62
N ARG A 65 10.79 0.70 0.33
CA ARG A 65 11.62 1.26 -0.74
C ARG A 65 10.78 1.87 -1.83
N ARG A 66 11.14 3.09 -2.22
CA ARG A 66 10.55 3.76 -3.38
C ARG A 66 11.01 3.08 -4.66
N CYS A 67 10.06 2.76 -5.51
CA CYS A 67 10.32 2.10 -6.78
C CYS A 67 9.27 2.48 -7.83
N THR A 68 9.55 2.14 -9.08
CA THR A 68 8.55 2.16 -10.16
C THR A 68 7.62 0.95 -10.08
N ILE A 69 6.51 0.99 -10.81
CA ILE A 69 5.57 -0.13 -10.87
C ILE A 69 6.26 -1.41 -11.36
N ASP A 70 7.14 -1.30 -12.36
CA ASP A 70 7.84 -2.44 -12.96
C ASP A 70 8.90 -3.05 -12.01
N GLU A 71 9.46 -2.25 -11.10
CA GLU A 71 10.43 -2.70 -10.09
C GLU A 71 9.78 -3.31 -8.84
N ALA A 72 8.49 -3.02 -8.60
CA ALA A 72 7.78 -3.44 -7.39
C ALA A 72 7.85 -4.96 -7.12
N PRO A 73 7.69 -5.86 -8.12
CA PRO A 73 7.84 -7.30 -7.91
C PRO A 73 9.23 -7.68 -7.39
N ALA A 74 10.30 -7.02 -7.85
CA ALA A 74 11.66 -7.30 -7.41
C ALA A 74 11.91 -6.82 -5.98
N VAL A 75 11.38 -5.64 -5.61
CA VAL A 75 11.47 -5.10 -4.24
C VAL A 75 10.77 -6.03 -3.25
N VAL A 76 9.56 -6.48 -3.61
CA VAL A 76 8.79 -7.40 -2.78
C VAL A 76 9.47 -8.77 -2.66
N ALA A 77 10.05 -9.29 -3.75
CA ALA A 77 10.82 -10.53 -3.74
C ALA A 77 12.08 -10.44 -2.86
N ALA A 78 12.64 -9.24 -2.66
CA ALA A 78 13.73 -8.99 -1.73
C ALA A 78 13.27 -8.91 -0.25
N GLY A 79 11.98 -9.09 0.02
CA GLY A 79 11.42 -9.04 1.37
C GLY A 79 11.18 -7.62 1.90
N GLU A 80 11.16 -6.61 1.02
CA GLU A 80 10.89 -5.23 1.37
C GLU A 80 9.45 -4.82 0.99
N VAL A 81 8.95 -3.73 1.58
CA VAL A 81 7.67 -3.11 1.17
C VAL A 81 7.93 -2.18 -0.01
N ALA A 82 7.30 -2.43 -1.15
CA ALA A 82 7.38 -1.54 -2.30
C ALA A 82 6.51 -0.30 -2.09
N VAL A 83 7.05 0.90 -2.29
CA VAL A 83 6.33 2.18 -2.21
C VAL A 83 6.37 2.85 -3.58
N ILE A 84 5.21 3.03 -4.21
CA ILE A 84 5.09 3.58 -5.55
C ILE A 84 4.48 4.97 -5.47
N VAL A 85 5.10 5.95 -6.12
CA VAL A 85 4.50 7.27 -6.33
C VAL A 85 3.48 7.16 -7.46
N ASP A 86 2.19 7.09 -7.12
CA ASP A 86 1.10 6.82 -8.06
C ASP A 86 -0.16 7.64 -7.70
N PRO A 87 -0.16 8.96 -7.98
CA PRO A 87 -1.31 9.81 -7.70
C PRO A 87 -2.55 9.47 -8.54
N ALA A 88 -2.38 8.75 -9.65
CA ALA A 88 -3.45 8.39 -10.58
C ALA A 88 -4.08 7.02 -10.28
N GLY A 89 -3.47 6.21 -9.41
CA GLY A 89 -3.95 4.85 -9.09
C GLY A 89 -3.71 3.83 -10.21
N ASN A 90 -2.73 4.06 -11.08
CA ASN A 90 -2.40 3.17 -12.19
C ASN A 90 -1.86 1.80 -11.74
N ALA A 91 -1.29 1.70 -10.55
CA ALA A 91 -0.69 0.48 -10.02
C ALA A 91 -1.69 -0.67 -9.88
N ILE A 92 -2.97 -0.37 -9.60
CA ILE A 92 -4.03 -1.40 -9.51
C ILE A 92 -4.22 -2.07 -10.86
N ALA A 93 -4.38 -1.28 -11.93
CA ALA A 93 -4.58 -1.80 -13.28
C ALA A 93 -3.35 -2.54 -13.82
N ALA A 94 -2.15 -2.07 -13.48
CA ALA A 94 -0.89 -2.65 -13.93
C ALA A 94 -0.55 -3.95 -13.20
N LEU A 95 -0.65 -3.97 -11.87
CA LEU A 95 -0.25 -5.11 -11.03
C LEU A 95 -1.36 -6.14 -10.86
N LYS A 96 -2.64 -5.76 -11.06
CA LYS A 96 -3.82 -6.61 -10.87
C LYS A 96 -3.77 -7.42 -9.56
N PRO A 97 -3.59 -6.75 -8.41
CA PRO A 97 -3.41 -7.44 -7.15
C PRO A 97 -4.68 -8.24 -6.78
N PRO A 98 -4.55 -9.41 -6.15
CA PRO A 98 -5.69 -10.17 -5.64
C PRO A 98 -6.39 -9.47 -4.46
N VAL A 99 -5.69 -8.56 -3.76
CA VAL A 99 -6.22 -7.79 -2.62
C VAL A 99 -5.87 -6.32 -2.75
N VAL A 100 -6.86 -5.45 -2.61
CA VAL A 100 -6.68 -4.00 -2.46
C VAL A 100 -7.18 -3.56 -1.08
N VAL A 101 -6.37 -2.77 -0.38
CA VAL A 101 -6.75 -2.11 0.87
C VAL A 101 -6.71 -0.60 0.67
N ASP A 102 -7.85 0.08 0.77
CA ASP A 102 -7.88 1.53 0.81
C ASP A 102 -7.70 2.02 2.25
N ALA A 103 -6.53 2.60 2.53
CA ALA A 103 -6.18 3.18 3.83
C ALA A 103 -6.12 4.72 3.79
N ILE A 104 -6.65 5.36 2.73
CA ILE A 104 -6.71 6.81 2.61
C ILE A 104 -7.85 7.36 3.48
N MET A 105 -7.52 8.14 4.51
CA MET A 105 -8.51 8.73 5.42
C MET A 105 -9.19 9.98 4.82
N ALA A 106 -9.94 9.81 3.72
CA ALA A 106 -10.60 10.91 3.00
C ALA A 106 -12.01 11.24 3.51
N LYS A 107 -12.59 10.38 4.38
CA LYS A 107 -13.98 10.46 4.89
C LYS A 107 -15.08 10.42 3.80
N ARG A 108 -14.69 10.06 2.57
CA ARG A 108 -15.52 9.86 1.39
C ARG A 108 -14.75 8.95 0.43
N ASN A 109 -15.46 8.20 -0.41
CA ASN A 109 -14.80 7.42 -1.45
C ASN A 109 -14.09 8.35 -2.46
N THR A 110 -12.80 8.11 -2.72
CA THR A 110 -11.94 8.85 -3.66
C THR A 110 -11.62 8.06 -4.93
N GLY A 111 -12.40 7.03 -5.21
CA GLY A 111 -12.32 6.23 -6.43
C GLY A 111 -12.01 4.75 -6.22
N THR A 112 -12.09 4.24 -4.98
CA THR A 112 -12.04 2.79 -4.71
C THR A 112 -13.33 2.15 -5.22
N ARG A 113 -13.20 0.99 -5.85
CA ARG A 113 -14.31 0.21 -6.36
C ARG A 113 -14.17 -1.24 -5.94
N ILE A 114 -15.29 -1.91 -5.68
CA ILE A 114 -15.32 -3.34 -5.36
C ILE A 114 -14.72 -4.21 -6.47
N THR A 115 -14.58 -3.66 -7.68
CA THR A 115 -13.97 -4.30 -8.85
C THR A 115 -12.46 -4.10 -8.96
N ASP A 116 -11.83 -3.33 -8.08
CA ASP A 116 -10.39 -3.05 -8.14
C ASP A 116 -9.55 -4.32 -7.85
N ALA A 117 -10.12 -5.29 -7.13
CA ALA A 117 -9.53 -6.60 -6.87
C ALA A 117 -10.61 -7.63 -6.50
N PRO A 118 -10.32 -8.94 -6.54
CA PRO A 118 -11.18 -9.98 -5.97
C PRO A 118 -11.59 -9.74 -4.52
N LEU A 119 -10.68 -9.15 -3.71
CA LEU A 119 -10.97 -8.70 -2.36
C LEU A 119 -10.59 -7.23 -2.21
N VAL A 120 -11.56 -6.39 -1.85
CA VAL A 120 -11.36 -4.97 -1.56
C VAL A 120 -11.74 -4.70 -0.11
N VAL A 121 -10.85 -4.04 0.63
CA VAL A 121 -11.09 -3.62 2.01
C VAL A 121 -10.86 -2.12 2.09
N ALA A 122 -11.89 -1.34 2.39
CA ALA A 122 -11.76 0.10 2.57
C ALA A 122 -11.88 0.47 4.06
N LEU A 123 -11.03 1.40 4.52
CA LEU A 123 -10.94 1.79 5.91
C LEU A 123 -11.47 3.20 6.16
N GLY A 124 -12.17 3.36 7.28
CA GLY A 124 -12.68 4.63 7.73
C GLY A 124 -14.09 4.96 7.21
N PRO A 125 -14.62 6.13 7.58
CA PRO A 125 -15.96 6.55 7.18
C PRO A 125 -16.01 6.92 5.69
N GLY A 126 -17.22 6.83 5.10
CA GLY A 126 -17.46 7.22 3.71
C GLY A 126 -17.42 6.07 2.69
N PHE A 127 -17.32 4.83 3.17
CA PHE A 127 -17.46 3.60 2.40
C PHE A 127 -18.69 2.80 2.86
N THR A 128 -19.23 2.00 1.95
CA THR A 128 -20.37 1.11 2.15
C THR A 128 -20.01 -0.30 1.70
N ALA A 129 -20.01 -1.25 2.64
CA ALA A 129 -19.69 -2.65 2.34
C ALA A 129 -20.65 -3.25 1.30
N GLY A 130 -20.09 -3.97 0.32
CA GLY A 130 -20.84 -4.57 -0.77
C GLY A 130 -21.22 -3.60 -1.89
N VAL A 131 -20.79 -2.33 -1.81
CA VAL A 131 -21.00 -1.31 -2.84
C VAL A 131 -19.66 -0.75 -3.32
N ASP A 132 -18.87 -0.24 -2.38
CA ASP A 132 -17.54 0.32 -2.64
C ASP A 132 -16.44 -0.73 -2.67
#